data_AF-A0AAV5TMC2-F1
#
_entry.id   AF-A0AAV5TMC2-F1
#
_cell.length_a   1.000
_cell.length_b   1.000
_cell.length_c   1.000
_cell.angle_alpha   90.00
_cell.angle_beta   90.00
_cell.angle_gamma   90.00
#
_symmetry.space_group_name_H-M   'P 1'
#
loop_
_entity.id
_entity.type
_entity.pdbx_description
1 polymer ?
#
loop_
_entity_poly.entity_id
_entity_poly.type
_entity_poly.pdbx_seq_one_letter_code
_entity_poly.pdbx_strand_id
1 'polypeptide(L)'
;MPSPLLILLLALLISALPNSPRHFGETCSLCECFVEYTDRDVELPYRPYAQAATPYDSSEEACLSTCMRDEVDGEWSTNEVRRGRSCKAAVYGLVGGRNVFTCELYDNLQGARSPLTTPYTNIYIKKGKCDKQHKHIDGLALIESDETSLKRRLRTIVNHDKKNPFSG
;
A
#
# COMPACT_ATOMS: atom_id res chain seq x y z
N MET A 1 28.52 11.61 36.51
CA MET A 1 27.10 11.96 36.27
C MET A 1 27.04 12.64 34.90
N PRO A 2 26.19 12.19 33.97
CA PRO A 2 26.11 12.82 32.65
C PRO A 2 25.60 14.26 32.77
N SER A 3 26.17 15.16 31.97
CA SER A 3 25.79 16.58 31.94
C SER A 3 24.34 16.74 31.48
N PRO A 4 23.52 17.58 32.15
CA PRO A 4 22.13 17.82 31.75
C PRO A 4 22.00 18.37 30.33
N LEU A 5 23.03 19.06 29.84
CA LEU A 5 23.10 19.56 28.46
C LEU A 5 23.19 18.42 27.43
N LEU A 6 23.92 17.35 27.77
CA LEU A 6 24.08 16.17 26.92
C LEU A 6 22.78 15.37 26.84
N ILE A 7 22.01 15.32 27.94
CA ILE A 7 20.71 14.66 28.00
C ILE A 7 19.69 15.42 27.14
N LEU A 8 19.68 16.76 27.20
CA LEU A 8 18.78 17.59 26.40
C LEU A 8 19.06 17.47 24.89
N LEU A 9 20.34 17.46 24.51
CA LEU A 9 20.77 17.26 23.12
C LEU A 9 20.38 15.85 22.60
N LEU A 10 20.54 14.81 23.42
CA LEU A 10 20.08 13.47 23.06
C LEU A 10 18.57 13.41 22.87
N ALA A 11 17.79 14.05 23.75
CA ALA A 11 16.33 14.06 23.65
C ALA A 11 15.84 14.73 22.36
N LEU A 12 16.45 15.86 21.98
CA LEU A 12 16.17 16.56 20.73
C LEU A 12 16.52 15.71 19.48
N LEU A 13 17.65 15.01 19.53
CA LEU A 13 18.04 14.07 18.47
C LEU A 13 17.07 12.91 18.35
N ILE A 14 16.59 12.34 19.47
CA ILE A 14 15.65 11.22 19.46
C ILE A 14 14.28 11.64 18.91
N SER A 15 13.79 12.84 19.23
CA SER A 15 12.55 13.37 18.64
C SER A 15 12.64 13.69 17.15
N ALA A 16 13.86 13.77 16.60
CA ALA A 16 14.10 14.01 15.18
C ALA A 16 14.30 12.70 14.39
N LEU A 17 14.25 11.51 15.02
CA LEU A 17 14.21 10.27 14.27
C LEU A 17 12.85 10.17 13.55
N PRO A 18 12.83 9.92 12.24
CA PRO A 18 11.58 9.65 11.54
C PRO A 18 10.94 8.41 12.16
N ASN A 19 9.72 8.54 12.68
CA ASN A 19 8.92 7.41 13.09
C ASN A 19 8.70 6.55 11.85
N SER A 20 9.33 5.37 11.79
CA SER A 20 9.06 4.41 10.72
C SER A 20 7.57 4.12 10.69
N PRO A 21 6.92 4.12 9.52
CA PRO A 21 5.52 3.78 9.43
C PRO A 21 5.32 2.36 9.94
N ARG A 22 4.38 2.20 10.87
CA ARG A 22 3.99 0.87 11.33
C ARG A 22 3.15 0.23 10.24
N HIS A 23 3.57 -0.94 9.80
CA HIS A 23 3.05 -1.54 8.58
C HIS A 23 1.74 -2.32 8.80
N PHE A 24 1.55 -3.01 9.93
CA PHE A 24 0.28 -3.69 10.25
C PHE A 24 -0.02 -3.64 11.76
N GLY A 25 -1.31 -3.61 12.12
CA GLY A 25 -1.77 -3.78 13.51
C GLY A 25 -2.05 -2.49 14.29
N GLU A 26 -2.03 -1.32 13.65
CA GLU A 26 -2.69 -0.12 14.19
C GLU A 26 -4.15 -0.07 13.76
N THR A 27 -4.96 0.75 14.43
CA THR A 27 -6.36 0.96 14.05
C THR A 27 -6.45 1.66 12.70
N CYS A 28 -6.70 0.90 11.64
CA CYS A 28 -6.92 1.42 10.31
C CYS A 28 -8.32 2.06 10.20
N SER A 29 -8.41 3.38 10.30
CA SER A 29 -9.67 4.11 10.34
C SER A 29 -10.40 4.12 9.00
N LEU A 30 -9.63 4.07 7.90
CA LEU A 30 -10.15 4.01 6.55
C LEU A 30 -10.50 2.60 6.09
N CYS A 31 -10.06 1.54 6.77
CA CYS A 31 -10.31 0.16 6.33
C CYS A 31 -11.82 -0.15 6.23
N GLU A 32 -12.66 0.46 7.06
CA GLU A 32 -14.12 0.34 6.94
C GLU A 32 -14.69 0.94 5.64
N CYS A 33 -13.97 1.82 4.94
CA CYS A 33 -14.32 2.30 3.60
C CYS A 33 -14.05 1.28 2.50
N PHE A 34 -13.42 0.15 2.83
CA PHE A 34 -13.00 -0.86 1.87
C PHE A 34 -13.57 -2.23 2.23
N VAL A 35 -13.66 -3.10 1.24
CA VAL A 35 -13.76 -4.54 1.44
C VAL A 35 -12.33 -5.08 1.45
N GLU A 36 -11.90 -5.56 2.61
CA GLU A 36 -10.55 -6.11 2.82
C GLU A 36 -10.51 -7.60 2.48
N TYR A 37 -9.45 -8.01 1.78
CA TYR A 37 -9.04 -9.40 1.63
C TYR A 37 -7.64 -9.54 2.23
N THR A 38 -7.56 -10.10 3.42
CA THR A 38 -6.31 -10.30 4.16
C THR A 38 -5.50 -11.47 3.63
N ASP A 39 -4.17 -11.33 3.58
CA ASP A 39 -3.24 -12.35 3.05
C ASP A 39 -3.61 -12.81 1.63
N ARG A 40 -3.99 -11.84 0.81
CA ARG A 40 -4.49 -12.01 -0.55
C ARG A 40 -3.89 -10.94 -1.45
N ASP A 41 -3.63 -11.33 -2.70
CA ASP A 41 -3.26 -10.41 -3.78
C ASP A 41 -4.05 -10.75 -5.06
N VAL A 42 -3.95 -9.90 -6.09
CA VAL A 42 -4.70 -10.01 -7.33
C VAL A 42 -4.04 -11.04 -8.26
N GLU A 43 -4.82 -12.01 -8.75
CA GLU A 43 -4.41 -12.92 -9.84
C GLU A 43 -4.21 -12.14 -11.14
N LEU A 44 -3.23 -12.51 -11.97
CA LEU A 44 -2.84 -11.72 -13.14
C LEU A 44 -3.98 -11.58 -14.15
N PRO A 45 -4.43 -10.32 -14.40
CA PRO A 45 -4.12 -9.70 -15.69
C PRO A 45 -3.75 -8.20 -15.65
N TYR A 46 -3.61 -7.55 -14.48
CA TYR A 46 -3.44 -6.09 -14.40
C TYR A 46 -2.22 -5.65 -13.58
N ARG A 47 -1.55 -4.62 -14.10
CA ARG A 47 -0.53 -3.86 -13.39
C ARG A 47 -1.20 -2.73 -12.61
N PRO A 48 -0.67 -2.34 -11.43
CA PRO A 48 -1.10 -1.11 -10.84
C PRO A 48 -0.83 0.03 -11.83
N TYR A 49 -1.65 1.07 -11.83
CA TYR A 49 -1.32 2.25 -12.64
C TYR A 49 -0.34 3.17 -11.89
N ALA A 50 -0.28 3.05 -10.57
CA ALA A 50 0.60 3.80 -9.70
C ALA A 50 1.06 2.96 -8.49
N GLN A 51 2.24 3.27 -7.97
CA GLN A 51 2.78 2.68 -6.75
C GLN A 51 3.49 3.76 -5.92
N ALA A 52 3.67 3.52 -4.63
CA ALA A 52 4.38 4.46 -3.75
C ALA A 52 5.81 4.73 -4.26
N ALA A 53 6.18 6.01 -4.33
CA ALA A 53 7.52 6.47 -4.71
C ALA A 53 8.58 6.00 -3.71
N THR A 54 8.23 6.02 -2.41
CA THR A 54 9.07 5.59 -1.29
C THR A 54 8.37 4.47 -0.52
N PRO A 55 8.56 3.20 -0.91
CA PRO A 55 7.91 2.07 -0.28
C PRO A 55 8.11 2.00 1.24
N TYR A 56 9.34 2.26 1.72
CA TYR A 56 9.69 2.21 3.15
C TYR A 56 8.88 3.15 4.04
N ASP A 57 8.34 4.24 3.47
CA ASP A 57 7.58 5.24 4.22
C ASP A 57 6.06 5.03 4.10
N SER A 58 5.62 3.88 3.57
CA SER A 58 4.21 3.58 3.37
C SER A 58 3.56 2.89 4.57
N SER A 59 2.44 3.44 5.04
CA SER A 59 1.51 2.78 5.97
C SER A 59 0.23 2.36 5.26
N GLU A 60 -0.49 1.40 5.86
CA GLU A 60 -1.80 0.94 5.39
C GLU A 60 -2.78 2.12 5.26
N GLU A 61 -2.90 2.93 6.31
CA GLU A 61 -3.80 4.10 6.35
C GLU A 61 -3.47 5.13 5.25
N ALA A 62 -2.17 5.44 5.07
CA ALA A 62 -1.74 6.40 4.04
C ALA A 62 -2.02 5.86 2.63
N CYS A 63 -1.85 4.55 2.41
CA CYS A 63 -2.21 3.90 1.15
C CYS A 63 -3.70 4.05 0.84
N LEU A 64 -4.56 3.76 1.82
CA LEU A 64 -6.01 3.90 1.67
C LEU A 64 -6.44 5.36 1.49
N SER A 65 -5.83 6.29 2.24
CA SER A 65 -6.06 7.73 2.08
C SER A 65 -5.73 8.18 0.66
N THR A 66 -4.60 7.72 0.12
CA THR A 66 -4.19 8.01 -1.26
C THR A 66 -5.25 7.51 -2.27
N CYS A 67 -5.71 6.27 -2.12
CA CYS A 67 -6.77 5.73 -2.98
C CYS A 67 -8.11 6.46 -2.83
N MET A 68 -8.43 6.95 -1.63
CA MET A 68 -9.64 7.75 -1.41
C MET A 68 -9.56 9.09 -2.14
N ARG A 69 -8.38 9.74 -2.12
CA ARG A 69 -8.10 11.05 -2.74
C ARG A 69 -7.96 10.99 -4.26
N ASP A 70 -7.58 9.84 -4.81
CA ASP A 70 -7.34 9.68 -6.24
C ASP A 70 -8.65 9.56 -7.03
N GLU A 71 -9.23 10.73 -7.25
CA GLU A 71 -10.45 10.97 -8.02
C GLU A 71 -10.10 11.62 -9.36
N VAL A 72 -10.86 11.28 -10.40
CA VAL A 72 -10.60 11.69 -11.80
C VAL A 72 -10.48 13.22 -11.96
N ASP A 73 -11.11 13.99 -11.07
CA ASP A 73 -11.20 15.45 -11.11
C ASP A 73 -10.51 16.17 -9.93
N GLY A 74 -9.68 15.47 -9.14
CA GLY A 74 -8.99 16.04 -7.98
C GLY A 74 -7.96 17.13 -8.32
N GLU A 75 -7.85 18.13 -7.45
CA GLU A 75 -6.80 19.15 -7.44
C GLU A 75 -5.57 18.59 -6.71
N TRP A 76 -4.43 18.48 -7.40
CA TRP A 76 -3.23 17.83 -6.86
C TRP A 76 -1.97 18.68 -6.99
N SER A 77 -1.08 18.53 -6.01
CA SER A 77 0.19 19.26 -5.86
C SER A 77 1.19 18.93 -6.96
N THR A 78 1.99 19.92 -7.34
CA THR A 78 2.54 20.17 -8.69
C THR A 78 3.68 19.26 -9.19
N ASN A 79 3.84 18.03 -8.72
CA ASN A 79 4.94 17.14 -9.15
C ASN A 79 4.55 15.69 -9.46
N GLU A 80 3.27 15.33 -9.51
CA GLU A 80 2.83 13.96 -9.75
C GLU A 80 2.07 13.75 -11.06
N VAL A 81 2.36 12.61 -11.68
CA VAL A 81 1.87 12.21 -12.99
C VAL A 81 0.34 12.01 -12.93
N ARG A 82 -0.40 13.00 -13.43
CA ARG A 82 -1.84 12.96 -13.63
C ARG A 82 -2.19 11.87 -14.65
N ARG A 83 -2.96 10.86 -14.27
CA ARG A 83 -3.58 9.92 -15.22
C ARG A 83 -5.03 9.79 -14.83
N GLY A 84 -5.95 10.37 -15.61
CA GLY A 84 -7.40 10.42 -15.36
C GLY A 84 -8.07 9.06 -15.14
N ARG A 85 -7.79 8.48 -13.97
CA ARG A 85 -8.19 7.17 -13.48
C ARG A 85 -8.57 7.39 -12.02
N SER A 86 -9.70 6.84 -11.59
CA SER A 86 -10.05 6.82 -10.16
C SER A 86 -9.58 5.51 -9.55
N CYS A 87 -8.96 5.59 -8.39
CA CYS A 87 -8.63 4.39 -7.62
C CYS A 87 -9.90 3.62 -7.24
N LYS A 88 -9.93 2.34 -7.61
CA LYS A 88 -10.99 1.38 -7.25
C LYS A 88 -10.51 0.36 -6.24
N ALA A 89 -9.23 0.05 -6.22
CA ALA A 89 -8.62 -0.79 -5.19
C ALA A 89 -7.17 -0.38 -4.91
N ALA A 90 -6.75 -0.66 -3.70
CA ALA A 90 -5.36 -0.56 -3.27
C ALA A 90 -4.86 -1.94 -2.83
N VAL A 91 -3.59 -2.21 -3.07
CA VAL A 91 -2.88 -3.34 -2.47
C VAL A 91 -1.82 -2.76 -1.55
N TYR A 92 -1.80 -3.22 -0.30
CA TYR A 92 -0.81 -2.85 0.67
C TYR A 92 -0.17 -4.09 1.28
N GLY A 93 1.15 -4.16 1.31
CA GLY A 93 1.84 -5.37 1.77
C GLY A 93 3.27 -5.48 1.32
N LEU A 94 3.89 -6.62 1.64
CA LEU A 94 5.22 -6.98 1.18
C LEU A 94 5.26 -7.16 -0.34
N VAL A 95 5.77 -6.15 -1.03
CA VAL A 95 5.82 -6.11 -2.50
C VAL A 95 7.27 -5.99 -2.98
N GLY A 96 7.63 -6.78 -4.00
CA GLY A 96 8.89 -6.73 -4.74
C GLY A 96 9.88 -7.85 -4.40
N GLY A 97 9.50 -8.83 -3.56
CA GLY A 97 10.38 -9.94 -3.16
C GLY A 97 11.53 -9.52 -2.24
N ARG A 98 11.55 -8.25 -1.82
CA ARG A 98 12.32 -7.70 -0.71
C ARG A 98 11.30 -7.39 0.38
N ASN A 99 11.66 -7.52 1.65
CA ASN A 99 10.76 -7.34 2.81
C ASN A 99 10.36 -5.85 2.99
N VAL A 100 9.78 -5.23 1.98
CA VAL A 100 9.40 -3.82 1.96
C VAL A 100 7.91 -3.75 1.72
N PHE A 101 7.22 -3.09 2.65
CA PHE A 101 5.82 -2.75 2.47
C PHE A 101 5.69 -1.69 1.40
N THR A 102 4.76 -1.84 0.48
CA THR A 102 4.44 -0.78 -0.49
C THR A 102 2.94 -0.68 -0.70
N CYS A 103 2.56 0.44 -1.30
CA CYS A 103 1.21 0.70 -1.78
C CYS A 103 1.18 0.61 -3.31
N GLU A 104 0.20 -0.11 -3.85
CA GLU A 104 -0.10 -0.20 -5.28
C GLU A 104 -1.56 0.20 -5.53
N LEU A 105 -1.84 1.04 -6.53
CA LEU A 105 -3.21 1.50 -6.85
C LEU A 105 -3.73 0.94 -8.17
N TYR A 106 -5.02 0.59 -8.19
CA TYR A 106 -5.73 -0.07 -9.29
C TYR A 106 -7.00 0.67 -9.68
N ASP A 107 -7.18 0.89 -10.98
CA ASP A 107 -8.35 1.53 -11.61
C ASP A 107 -9.31 0.51 -12.23
N ASN A 108 -8.94 -0.77 -12.21
CA ASN A 108 -9.71 -1.90 -12.72
C ASN A 108 -9.71 -3.06 -11.73
N LEU A 109 -10.88 -3.68 -11.56
CA LEU A 109 -11.13 -4.77 -10.61
C LEU A 109 -11.39 -6.12 -11.28
N GLN A 110 -11.22 -6.24 -12.60
CA GLN A 110 -11.53 -7.48 -13.34
C GLN A 110 -10.73 -8.71 -12.85
N GLY A 111 -9.62 -8.53 -12.12
CA GLY A 111 -8.87 -9.62 -11.46
C GLY A 111 -9.16 -9.81 -9.96
N ALA A 112 -9.88 -8.88 -9.31
CA ALA A 112 -10.06 -8.90 -7.86
C ALA A 112 -11.06 -9.97 -7.37
N ARG A 113 -11.83 -10.59 -8.26
CA ARG A 113 -12.77 -11.69 -7.94
C ARG A 113 -12.07 -13.04 -7.74
N SER A 114 -10.81 -13.16 -8.14
CA SER A 114 -10.00 -14.36 -7.97
C SER A 114 -8.69 -14.05 -7.25
N PRO A 115 -8.71 -13.59 -5.97
CA PRO A 115 -7.49 -13.25 -5.29
C PRO A 115 -6.70 -14.49 -4.85
N LEU A 116 -5.39 -14.47 -5.11
CA LEU A 116 -4.45 -15.54 -4.73
C LEU A 116 -3.98 -15.35 -3.29
N THR A 117 -3.89 -16.45 -2.55
CA THR A 117 -3.30 -16.43 -1.19
C THR A 117 -1.86 -15.94 -1.25
N THR A 118 -1.58 -14.82 -0.59
CA THR A 118 -0.26 -14.20 -0.52
C THR A 118 -0.05 -13.63 0.88
N PRO A 119 0.82 -14.23 1.71
CA PRO A 119 1.01 -13.76 3.08
C PRO A 119 1.57 -12.33 3.12
N TYR A 120 1.18 -11.58 4.15
CA TYR A 120 1.62 -10.21 4.41
C TYR A 120 1.25 -9.22 3.29
N THR A 121 0.16 -9.50 2.57
CA THR A 121 -0.37 -8.65 1.51
C THR A 121 -1.88 -8.62 1.63
N ASN A 122 -2.47 -7.43 1.59
CA ASN A 122 -3.91 -7.23 1.67
C ASN A 122 -4.40 -6.44 0.45
N ILE A 123 -5.56 -6.84 -0.06
CA ILE A 123 -6.30 -6.08 -1.08
C ILE A 123 -7.44 -5.32 -0.40
N TYR A 124 -7.59 -4.05 -0.76
CA TYR A 124 -8.66 -3.18 -0.30
C TYR A 124 -9.46 -2.68 -1.49
N ILE A 125 -10.70 -3.14 -1.63
CA ILE A 125 -11.59 -2.70 -2.70
C ILE A 125 -12.47 -1.55 -2.18
N LYS A 126 -12.40 -0.38 -2.82
CA LYS A 126 -13.12 0.83 -2.40
C LYS A 126 -14.62 0.60 -2.44
N LYS A 127 -15.33 0.87 -1.34
CA LYS A 127 -16.80 0.87 -1.31
C LYS A 127 -17.31 2.11 -2.04
N GLY A 128 -18.48 2.02 -2.66
CA GLY A 128 -19.06 3.13 -3.43
C GLY A 128 -19.44 4.36 -2.60
N LYS A 129 -19.64 4.21 -1.29
CA LYS A 129 -19.87 5.32 -0.35
C LYS A 129 -19.06 5.08 0.91
N CYS A 130 -18.36 6.12 1.39
CA CYS A 130 -17.77 6.16 2.71
C CYS A 130 -17.73 7.60 3.21
N ASP A 131 -18.20 7.83 4.44
CA ASP A 131 -18.33 9.18 5.02
C ASP A 131 -17.11 9.57 5.88
N LYS A 132 -16.08 8.70 5.95
CA LYS A 132 -14.87 9.00 6.71
C LYS A 132 -14.05 10.09 6.05
N GLN A 133 -13.56 11.00 6.90
CA GLN A 133 -12.66 12.04 6.48
C GLN A 133 -11.26 11.46 6.21
N HIS A 134 -10.86 11.46 4.95
CA HIS A 134 -9.53 11.01 4.50
C HIS A 134 -8.60 12.20 4.19
N LYS A 135 -9.16 13.42 4.06
CA LYS A 135 -8.40 14.63 3.69
C LYS A 135 -7.41 15.10 4.77
N HIS A 136 -7.56 14.63 6.02
CA HIS A 136 -6.64 14.94 7.12
C HIS A 136 -5.54 13.89 7.32
N ILE A 137 -5.63 12.74 6.65
CA ILE A 137 -4.65 11.65 6.73
C ILE A 137 -3.70 11.79 5.55
N ASP A 138 -2.42 12.04 5.79
CA ASP A 138 -1.45 12.22 4.71
C ASP A 138 -1.48 11.08 3.67
N GLY A 139 -1.39 11.47 2.40
CA GLY A 139 -1.29 10.54 1.29
C GLY A 139 0.18 10.20 1.00
N LEU A 140 0.38 9.22 0.13
CA LEU A 140 1.69 8.82 -0.34
C LEU A 140 2.03 9.51 -1.64
N ALA A 141 3.31 9.78 -1.84
CA ALA A 141 3.81 10.15 -3.14
C ALA A 141 3.75 8.95 -4.09
N LEU A 142 3.29 9.15 -5.33
CA LEU A 142 3.07 8.12 -6.32
C LEU A 142 3.99 8.26 -7.54
N ILE A 143 4.50 7.12 -8.00
CA ILE A 143 5.16 6.97 -9.29
C ILE A 143 4.37 6.03 -10.17
N GLU A 144 4.64 6.07 -11.48
CA GLU A 144 4.13 5.06 -12.40
C GLU A 144 4.62 3.68 -11.97
N SER A 145 3.71 2.69 -11.99
CA SER A 145 4.10 1.31 -11.70
C SER A 145 5.13 0.84 -12.72
N ASP A 146 6.19 0.23 -12.21
CA ASP A 146 7.17 -0.47 -13.03
C ASP A 146 6.85 -1.98 -13.11
N GLU A 147 7.76 -2.77 -13.69
CA GLU A 147 7.60 -4.22 -13.84
C GLU A 147 7.78 -5.01 -12.54
N THR A 148 8.13 -4.37 -11.42
CA THR A 148 8.44 -5.08 -10.16
C THR A 148 7.21 -5.76 -9.57
N SER A 149 6.08 -5.07 -9.59
CA SER A 149 4.77 -5.56 -9.16
C SER A 149 4.31 -6.77 -9.99
N LEU A 150 4.52 -6.71 -11.32
CA LEU A 150 4.19 -7.83 -12.22
C LEU A 150 5.10 -9.05 -11.96
N LYS A 151 6.42 -8.85 -11.85
CA LYS A 151 7.39 -9.93 -11.59
C LYS A 151 7.10 -10.66 -10.27
N ARG A 152 6.69 -9.93 -9.23
CA ARG A 152 6.28 -10.51 -7.95
C ARG A 152 5.08 -11.44 -8.12
N ARG A 153 4.01 -10.96 -8.75
CA ARG A 153 2.79 -11.73 -8.95
C ARG A 153 3.01 -13.00 -9.75
N LEU A 154 3.78 -12.88 -10.84
CA LEU A 154 4.20 -14.05 -11.63
C LEU A 154 4.93 -15.08 -10.75
N ARG A 155 5.81 -14.66 -9.83
CA ARG A 155 6.48 -15.56 -8.91
C ARG A 155 5.51 -16.24 -7.94
N THR A 156 4.55 -15.50 -7.38
CA THR A 156 3.54 -16.05 -6.48
C THR A 156 2.69 -17.10 -7.21
N ILE A 157 2.23 -16.83 -8.43
CA ILE A 157 1.47 -17.77 -9.26
C ILE A 157 2.28 -19.03 -9.54
N VAL A 158 3.52 -18.88 -10.03
CA VAL A 158 4.39 -20.04 -10.30
C VAL A 158 4.59 -20.89 -9.05
N ASN A 159 4.68 -20.29 -7.87
CA ASN A 159 4.81 -21.03 -6.62
C ASN A 159 3.50 -21.66 -6.15
N HIS A 160 2.36 -21.02 -6.41
CA HIS A 160 1.04 -21.58 -6.13
C HIS A 160 0.72 -22.79 -7.03
N ASP A 161 1.11 -22.74 -8.30
CA ASP A 161 0.85 -23.79 -9.29
C ASP A 161 1.81 -24.98 -9.18
N LYS A 162 2.91 -24.84 -8.43
CA LYS A 162 3.77 -25.98 -8.12
C LYS A 162 2.99 -26.99 -7.30
N LYS A 163 2.83 -28.20 -7.86
CA LYS A 163 2.36 -29.36 -7.08
C LYS A 163 3.18 -29.47 -5.81
N ASN A 164 2.48 -29.52 -4.69
CA ASN A 164 3.12 -29.77 -3.41
C ASN A 164 3.76 -31.17 -3.47
N PRO A 165 5.09 -31.30 -3.33
CA PRO A 165 5.75 -32.61 -3.38
C PRO A 165 5.34 -33.53 -2.23
N PHE A 166 4.61 -33.01 -1.23
CA PHE A 166 4.06 -33.75 -0.10
C PHE A 166 2.56 -34.05 -0.22
N SER A 167 1.88 -33.64 -1.30
CA SER A 167 0.42 -33.85 -1.43
C SER A 167 -0.01 -35.21 -1.99
N GLY A 168 0.92 -36.15 -2.23
CA GLY A 168 0.63 -37.50 -2.71
C GLY A 168 0.51 -37.58 -4.23
#